data_AF-A0AAV1W6R8-F1
#
_entry.id   AF-A0AAV1W6R8-F1
#
_cell.length_a   1.000
_cell.length_b   1.000
_cell.length_c   1.000
_cell.angle_alpha   90.00
_cell.angle_beta   90.00
_cell.angle_gamma   90.00
#
_symmetry.space_group_name_H-M   'P 1'
#
loop_
_entity.id
_entity.type
_entity.pdbx_description
1 polymer ?
#
loop_
_entity_poly.entity_id
_entity_poly.type
_entity_poly.pdbx_seq_one_letter_code
_entity_poly.pdbx_strand_id
1 'polypeptide(L)'
;MRKIRQSVKYIKVSESRTRQFFACVALVGGIDTSIGLRSDCVTRWNSTFTMLESAINYPRAFNSFSLHDTNYMWFPSKDEWNRVEIICDFLRPFNNITKLIYSSSYPTSNL
;
A
#
# COMPACT_ATOMS: atom_id res chain seq x y z
N MET A 1 -6.04 10.22 -2.19
CA MET A 1 -6.28 8.80 -1.82
C MET A 1 -6.91 7.95 -2.94
N ARG A 2 -7.95 8.41 -3.66
CA ARG A 2 -8.62 7.60 -4.71
C ARG A 2 -7.68 7.04 -5.78
N LYS A 3 -6.73 7.83 -6.30
CA LYS A 3 -5.78 7.37 -7.32
C LYS A 3 -4.84 6.27 -6.83
N ILE A 4 -4.34 6.37 -5.60
CA ILE A 4 -3.46 5.33 -5.02
C ILE A 4 -4.24 4.02 -4.88
N ARG A 5 -5.46 4.08 -4.35
CA ARG A 5 -6.34 2.90 -4.29
C ARG A 5 -6.58 2.26 -5.65
N GLN A 6 -6.90 3.08 -6.66
CA GLN A 6 -7.11 2.58 -8.03
C GLN A 6 -5.82 2.03 -8.64
N SER A 7 -4.66 2.61 -8.32
CA SER A 7 -3.37 2.13 -8.80
C SER A 7 -3.02 0.77 -8.23
N VAL A 8 -3.15 0.62 -6.91
CA VAL A 8 -2.94 -0.66 -6.24
C VAL A 8 -3.90 -1.71 -6.81
N LYS A 9 -5.19 -1.37 -6.96
CA LYS A 9 -6.19 -2.25 -7.56
C LYS A 9 -5.78 -2.65 -8.99
N TYR A 10 -5.39 -1.68 -9.81
CA TYR A 10 -4.98 -1.91 -11.19
C TYR A 10 -3.83 -2.92 -11.26
N ILE A 11 -2.77 -2.71 -10.49
CA ILE A 11 -1.61 -3.62 -10.45
C ILE A 11 -2.04 -5.01 -9.98
N LYS A 12 -2.77 -5.10 -8.87
CA LYS A 12 -3.10 -6.36 -8.17
C LYS A 12 -4.14 -7.21 -8.89
N VAL A 13 -4.94 -6.65 -9.79
CA VAL A 13 -5.98 -7.39 -10.53
C VAL A 13 -5.38 -8.34 -11.58
N SER A 14 -4.16 -8.11 -12.06
CA SER A 14 -3.48 -9.01 -13.00
C SER A 14 -2.12 -9.43 -12.49
N GLU A 15 -1.86 -10.73 -12.58
CA GLU A 15 -0.55 -11.28 -12.26
C GLU A 15 0.55 -10.72 -13.17
N SER A 16 0.25 -10.51 -14.45
CA SER A 16 1.18 -9.90 -15.41
C SER A 16 1.57 -8.48 -15.00
N ARG A 17 0.58 -7.63 -14.67
CA ARG A 17 0.83 -6.27 -14.16
C ARG A 17 1.57 -6.27 -12.83
N THR A 18 1.25 -7.23 -11.95
CA THR A 18 1.98 -7.40 -10.68
C THR A 18 3.45 -7.73 -10.95
N ARG A 19 3.75 -8.67 -11.83
CA ARG A 19 5.13 -9.01 -12.23
C ARG A 19 5.86 -7.82 -12.84
N GLN A 20 5.22 -7.10 -13.75
CA GLN A 20 5.80 -5.91 -14.38
C GLN A 20 6.06 -4.79 -13.37
N PHE A 21 5.14 -4.57 -12.42
CA PHE A 21 5.35 -3.60 -11.35
C PHE A 21 6.56 -3.96 -10.48
N PHE A 22 6.70 -5.23 -10.06
CA PHE A 22 7.87 -5.65 -9.27
C PHE A 22 9.17 -5.65 -10.08
N ALA A 23 9.12 -5.80 -11.40
CA ALA A 23 10.27 -5.52 -12.26
C ALA A 23 10.67 -4.03 -12.20
N CYS A 24 9.69 -3.11 -12.17
CA CYS A 24 9.95 -1.68 -11.96
C CYS A 24 10.54 -1.40 -10.56
N VAL A 25 10.07 -2.10 -9.52
CA VAL A 25 10.65 -2.03 -8.17
C VAL A 25 12.13 -2.41 -8.18
N ALA A 26 12.46 -3.53 -8.84
CA ALA A 26 13.85 -3.98 -8.98
C ALA A 26 14.71 -2.99 -9.77
N LEU A 27 14.18 -2.44 -10.87
CA LEU A 27 14.86 -1.45 -11.72
C LEU A 27 15.22 -0.17 -10.94
N VAL A 28 14.26 0.33 -10.16
CA VAL A 28 14.42 1.60 -9.42
C VAL A 28 15.39 1.46 -8.25
N GLY A 29 15.44 0.27 -7.63
CA GLY A 29 16.32 -0.06 -6.51
C GLY A 29 16.04 0.72 -5.22
N GLY A 30 16.61 0.24 -4.11
CA GLY A 30 16.55 0.93 -2.82
C GLY A 30 15.15 1.00 -2.18
N ILE A 31 14.25 0.10 -2.53
CA ILE A 31 12.90 -0.02 -1.96
C ILE A 31 12.86 -1.25 -1.05
N ASP A 32 12.44 -1.09 0.21
CA ASP A 32 12.13 -2.22 1.09
C ASP A 32 10.81 -2.89 0.65
N THR A 33 10.90 -4.16 0.26
CA THR A 33 9.77 -4.96 -0.21
C THR A 33 9.18 -5.88 0.86
N SER A 34 9.70 -5.87 2.08
CA SER A 34 9.30 -6.76 3.18
C SER A 34 7.79 -6.71 3.48
N ILE A 35 7.19 -5.52 3.40
CA ILE A 35 5.76 -5.30 3.69
C ILE A 35 4.85 -5.79 2.54
N GLY A 36 5.39 -5.83 1.31
CA GLY A 36 4.67 -6.08 0.05
C GLY A 36 3.58 -5.04 -0.25
N LEU A 37 3.07 -4.99 -1.49
CA LEU A 37 1.97 -4.09 -1.85
C LEU A 37 0.61 -4.69 -1.45
N ARG A 38 -0.15 -3.98 -0.60
CA ARG A 38 -1.40 -4.46 0.00
C ARG A 38 -2.63 -3.77 -0.59
N SER A 39 -3.67 -4.55 -0.87
CA SER A 39 -4.95 -4.04 -1.36
C SER A 39 -5.84 -3.53 -0.22
N ASP A 40 -6.63 -2.50 -0.50
CA ASP A 40 -7.70 -2.04 0.38
C ASP A 40 -8.86 -3.04 0.40
N CYS A 41 -9.54 -3.16 1.54
CA CYS A 41 -10.61 -4.13 1.76
C CYS A 41 -11.73 -3.50 2.60
N VAL A 42 -12.84 -3.14 1.95
CA VAL A 42 -13.92 -2.31 2.54
C VAL A 42 -14.49 -2.89 3.84
N THR A 43 -14.46 -4.21 4.04
CA THR A 43 -14.95 -4.89 5.24
C THR A 43 -13.96 -4.91 6.42
N ARG A 44 -12.71 -4.46 6.22
CA ARG A 44 -11.67 -4.41 7.25
C ARG A 44 -11.36 -2.95 7.57
N TRP A 45 -11.68 -2.54 8.80
CA TRP A 45 -11.60 -1.15 9.25
C TRP A 45 -10.23 -0.48 9.00
N ASN A 46 -9.14 -1.26 9.09
CA ASN A 46 -7.76 -0.80 8.98
C ASN A 46 -7.13 -0.96 7.58
N SER A 47 -7.87 -1.49 6.62
CA SER A 47 -7.29 -1.88 5.33
C SER A 47 -6.84 -0.68 4.50
N THR A 48 -7.53 0.45 4.60
CA THR A 48 -7.14 1.67 3.87
C THR A 48 -5.81 2.19 4.40
N PHE A 49 -5.64 2.28 5.72
CA PHE A 49 -4.36 2.63 6.32
C PHE A 49 -3.27 1.64 5.88
N THR A 50 -3.54 0.35 5.98
CA THR A 50 -2.58 -0.70 5.61
C THR A 50 -2.17 -0.65 4.13
N MET A 51 -3.10 -0.35 3.23
CA MET A 51 -2.81 -0.13 1.81
C MET A 51 -1.87 1.08 1.64
N LEU A 52 -2.20 2.21 2.27
CA LEU A 52 -1.41 3.44 2.16
C LEU A 52 0.00 3.27 2.74
N GLU A 53 0.10 2.70 3.94
CA GLU A 53 1.37 2.38 4.62
C GLU A 53 2.24 1.45 3.76
N SER A 54 1.65 0.49 3.05
CA SER A 54 2.41 -0.33 2.13
C SER A 54 2.82 0.43 0.86
N ALA A 55 1.94 1.23 0.28
CA ALA A 55 2.16 1.88 -1.02
C ALA A 55 3.18 3.03 -0.95
N ILE A 56 3.36 3.65 0.21
CA ILE A 56 4.25 4.81 0.40
C ILE A 56 5.73 4.52 0.12
N ASN A 57 6.13 3.25 0.15
CA ASN A 57 7.51 2.83 -0.18
C ASN A 57 7.78 2.76 -1.69
N TYR A 58 6.73 2.80 -2.51
CA TYR A 58 6.81 2.55 -3.95
C TYR A 58 6.58 3.76 -4.89
N PRO A 59 6.56 5.05 -4.50
CA PRO A 59 6.29 6.16 -5.43
C PRO A 59 7.13 6.14 -6.72
N ARG A 60 8.43 5.84 -6.60
CA ARG A 60 9.35 5.74 -7.74
C ARG A 60 9.00 4.56 -8.65
N ALA A 61 8.58 3.42 -8.09
CA ALA A 61 8.15 2.26 -8.86
C ALA A 61 6.80 2.51 -9.56
N PHE A 62 5.84 3.21 -8.94
CA PHE A 62 4.61 3.64 -9.59
C PHE A 62 4.88 4.57 -10.78
N ASN A 63 5.83 5.50 -10.62
CA ASN A 63 6.25 6.36 -11.72
C ASN A 63 6.89 5.56 -12.86
N SER A 64 7.84 4.67 -12.55
CA SER A 64 8.44 3.78 -13.55
C SER A 64 7.41 2.91 -14.26
N PHE A 65 6.46 2.32 -13.53
CA PHE A 65 5.37 1.52 -14.09
C PHE A 65 4.51 2.31 -15.08
N SER A 66 4.26 3.60 -14.82
CA SER A 66 3.52 4.48 -15.75
C SER A 66 4.21 4.74 -17.08
N LEU A 67 5.53 4.57 -17.14
CA LEU A 67 6.29 4.67 -18.39
C LEU A 67 6.24 3.37 -19.20
N HIS A 68 5.93 2.23 -18.55
CA HIS A 68 5.94 0.90 -19.16
C HIS A 68 4.55 0.38 -19.55
N ASP A 69 3.49 0.78 -18.83
CA ASP A 69 2.11 0.38 -19.12
C ASP A 69 1.30 1.60 -19.54
N THR A 70 1.09 1.75 -20.85
CA THR A 70 0.32 2.87 -21.44
C THR A 70 -1.15 2.87 -21.03
N ASN A 71 -1.68 1.74 -20.53
CA ASN A 71 -3.07 1.65 -20.04
C ASN A 71 -3.20 2.08 -18.58
N TYR A 72 -2.11 2.41 -17.88
CA TYR A 72 -2.13 2.82 -16.49
C TYR A 72 -2.47 4.31 -16.35
N MET A 73 -3.72 4.60 -15.99
CA MET A 73 -4.26 5.97 -15.95
C MET A 73 -4.28 6.63 -14.56
N TRP A 74 -3.91 5.91 -13.49
CA TRP A 74 -4.10 6.36 -12.11
C TRP A 74 -2.82 6.78 -11.39
N PHE A 75 -1.78 7.16 -12.13
CA PHE A 75 -0.50 7.58 -11.55
C PHE A 75 -0.68 8.74 -10.54
N PRO A 76 -0.32 8.56 -9.25
CA PRO A 76 -0.44 9.60 -8.24
C PRO A 76 0.61 10.70 -8.44
N SER A 77 0.24 11.96 -8.21
CA SER A 77 1.19 13.08 -8.23
C SER A 77 2.05 13.14 -6.98
N LYS A 78 3.11 13.95 -7.00
CA LYS A 78 3.95 14.23 -5.81
C LYS A 78 3.11 14.74 -4.63
N ASP A 79 2.19 15.67 -4.87
CA ASP A 79 1.31 16.19 -3.82
C ASP A 79 0.38 15.13 -3.24
N GLU A 80 -0.07 14.17 -4.06
CA GLU A 80 -0.88 13.05 -3.57
C GLU A 80 -0.06 12.12 -2.66
N TRP A 81 1.23 11.93 -2.95
CA TRP A 81 2.15 11.18 -2.09
C TRP A 81 2.42 11.92 -0.78
N ASN A 82 2.70 13.23 -0.83
CA ASN A 82 2.89 14.05 0.37
C ASN A 82 1.66 13.99 1.31
N ARG A 83 0.44 14.01 0.73
CA ARG A 83 -0.79 13.85 1.50
C ARG A 83 -0.89 12.48 2.16
N VAL A 84 -0.41 11.43 1.49
CA VAL A 84 -0.41 10.08 2.08
C VAL A 84 0.57 9.96 3.23
N GLU A 85 1.74 10.60 3.13
CA GLU A 85 2.69 10.67 4.24
C GLU A 85 2.06 11.26 5.49
N ILE A 86 1.43 12.44 5.36
CA ILE A 86 0.72 13.11 6.47
C ILE A 86 -0.37 12.22 7.05
N ILE A 87 -1.17 11.57 6.21
CA ILE A 87 -2.26 10.68 6.66
C ILE A 87 -1.70 9.44 7.37
N CYS A 88 -0.65 8.83 6.82
CA CYS A 88 -0.01 7.67 7.42
C CYS A 88 0.58 8.01 8.79
N ASP A 89 1.27 9.14 8.92
CA ASP A 89 1.84 9.57 10.19
C ASP A 89 0.75 9.88 11.23
N PHE A 90 -0.33 10.53 10.82
CA PHE A 90 -1.48 10.79 11.71
C PHE A 90 -2.17 9.50 12.18
N LEU A 91 -2.33 8.51 11.30
CA LEU A 91 -3.06 7.28 11.60
C LEU A 91 -2.20 6.19 12.27
N ARG A 92 -0.87 6.28 12.17
CA ARG A 92 0.05 5.25 12.69
C ARG A 92 -0.14 4.96 14.19
N PRO A 93 -0.28 5.95 15.10
CA PRO A 93 -0.51 5.68 16.52
C PRO A 93 -1.79 4.89 16.78
N PHE A 94 -2.89 5.24 16.11
CA PHE A 94 -4.17 4.55 16.24
C PHE A 94 -4.06 3.10 15.78
N ASN A 95 -3.43 2.86 14.62
CA ASN A 95 -3.22 1.51 14.11
C ASN A 95 -2.32 0.67 15.05
N ASN A 96 -1.31 1.27 15.68
CA ASN A 96 -0.46 0.59 16.66
C ASN A 96 -1.25 0.18 17.92
N ILE A 97 -2.06 1.09 18.47
CA ILE A 97 -2.95 0.78 19.61
C ILE A 97 -3.88 -0.36 19.24
N THR A 98 -4.46 -0.33 18.06
CA THR A 98 -5.39 -1.40 17.68
C THR A 98 -4.69 -2.73 17.43
N LYS A 99 -3.48 -2.74 16.85
CA LYS A 99 -2.66 -3.95 16.77
C LYS A 99 -2.39 -4.51 18.16
N LEU A 100 -2.10 -3.67 19.16
CA LEU A 100 -1.90 -4.09 20.54
C LEU A 100 -3.15 -4.79 21.09
N ILE A 101 -4.33 -4.17 20.99
CA ILE A 101 -5.60 -4.72 21.47
C ILE A 101 -5.93 -6.07 20.82
N TYR A 102 -5.75 -6.17 19.50
CA TYR A 102 -6.00 -7.43 18.79
C TYR A 102 -4.91 -8.50 19.07
N SER A 103 -3.67 -8.10 19.34
CA SER A 103 -2.58 -9.03 19.70
C SER A 103 -2.69 -9.55 21.13
N SER A 104 -3.27 -8.77 22.05
CA SER A 104 -3.48 -9.16 23.45
C SER A 104 -4.70 -10.08 23.66
N SER A 105 -5.42 -10.43 22.58
CA SER A 105 -6.65 -11.23 22.61
C SER A 105 -6.43 -12.68 22.17
N TYR A 106 -5.38 -13.35 22.69
CA TYR A 106 -5.42 -14.81 22.84
C TYR A 106 -6.08 -15.12 24.19
N PRO A 107 -7.32 -15.64 24.24
CA PRO A 107 -7.84 -16.15 25.49
C PRO A 107 -7.15 -17.48 25.75
N THR A 108 -6.27 -17.55 26.76
CA THR A 108 -6.08 -18.81 27.49
C THR A 108 -7.33 -19.03 28.32
N SER A 109 -8.41 -19.46 27.67
CA SER A 109 -9.60 -19.98 28.35
C SER A 109 -9.29 -21.39 28.82
N ASN A 110 -8.73 -21.50 30.02
CA ASN A 110 -9.02 -22.64 30.88
C ASN A 110 -10.27 -22.27 31.67
N LEU A 111 -11.39 -22.89 31.31
CA LEU A 111 -12.58 -23.03 32.16
C LEU A 111 -12.56 -24.45 32.74
#